data_AF-A0A0N4WRE8-F1
#
_entry.id   AF-A0A0N4WRE8-F1
#
_cell.length_a   1.000
_cell.length_b   1.000
_cell.length_c   1.000
_cell.angle_alpha   90.00
_cell.angle_beta   90.00
_cell.angle_gamma   90.00
#
_symmetry.space_group_name_H-M   'P 1'
#
loop_
_entity.id
_entity.type
_entity.pdbx_description
1 polymer ?
#
loop_
_entity_poly.entity_id
_entity_poly.type
_entity_poly.pdbx_seq_one_letter_code
_entity_poly.pdbx_strand_id
1 'polypeptide(L)' 'MTHYDCIMEQEAMGRGNCRRHIMGEAMPGKDEHKCRGVKAYRACLAPQLKKHCHPGALNEFDSSVRQFGCLRYGLSDI' A
#
# COMPACT_ATOMS: atom_id res chain seq x y z
N MET A 1 -9.65 -17.79 0.18
CA MET A 1 -9.44 -16.37 -0.13
C MET A 1 -7.95 -16.11 0.00
N THR A 2 -7.31 -15.68 -1.07
CA THR A 2 -5.88 -15.38 -1.06
C THR A 2 -5.63 -14.11 -0.24
N HIS A 3 -4.39 -13.89 0.17
CA HIS A 3 -4.00 -12.65 0.83
C HIS A 3 -4.27 -11.43 -0.07
N TYR A 4 -4.05 -11.58 -1.38
CA TYR A 4 -4.33 -10.57 -2.39
C TYR A 4 -5.83 -10.21 -2.48
N ASP A 5 -6.72 -11.21 -2.43
CA ASP A 5 -8.17 -10.97 -2.48
C ASP A 5 -8.63 -10.09 -1.31
N CYS A 6 -8.07 -10.30 -0.11
CA CYS A 6 -8.44 -9.50 1.06
C CYS A 6 -7.95 -8.06 0.95
N ILE A 7 -6.73 -7.86 0.42
CA ILE A 7 -6.19 -6.52 0.17
C ILE A 7 -7.11 -5.76 -0.79
N MET A 8 -7.47 -6.39 -1.91
CA MET A 8 -8.36 -5.83 -2.92
C MET A 8 -9.74 -5.51 -2.36
N GLU A 9 -10.29 -6.37 -1.50
CA GLU A 9 -11.57 -6.11 -0.84
C GLU A 9 -11.50 -4.89 0.08
N GLN A 10 -10.45 -4.75 0.90
CA GLN A 10 -10.30 -3.59 1.78
C GLN A 10 -10.13 -2.29 0.99
N GLU A 11 -9.45 -2.34 -0.16
CA GLU A 11 -9.39 -1.22 -1.10
C GLU A 11 -10.76 -0.89 -1.69
N ALA A 12 -11.50 -1.90 -2.18
CA ALA A 12 -12.79 -1.73 -2.83
C ALA A 12 -13.88 -1.22 -1.88
N MET A 13 -13.82 -1.61 -0.61
CA MET A 13 -14.70 -1.08 0.44
C MET A 13 -14.45 0.41 0.74
N GLY A 14 -13.39 1.01 0.18
CA GLY A 14 -13.10 2.43 0.32
C GLY A 14 -12.77 2.85 1.76
N ARG A 15 -12.40 1.90 2.62
CA ARG A 15 -12.12 2.17 4.04
C ARG A 15 -10.93 3.10 4.13
N GLY A 16 -11.17 4.32 4.62
CA GLY A 16 -10.16 5.38 4.74
C GLY A 16 -9.86 6.14 3.46
N ASN A 17 -10.55 5.87 2.34
CA ASN A 17 -10.34 6.52 1.04
C ASN A 17 -8.85 6.53 0.61
N CYS A 18 -8.13 5.43 0.88
CA CYS A 18 -6.68 5.37 0.73
C CYS A 18 -6.21 5.58 -0.72
N ARG A 19 -6.99 5.12 -1.72
CA ARG A 19 -6.67 5.28 -3.14
C ARG A 19 -6.38 6.73 -3.55
N ARG A 20 -6.93 7.73 -2.84
CA ARG A 20 -6.64 9.16 -3.09
C ARG A 20 -5.15 9.51 -3.04
N HIS A 21 -4.35 8.72 -2.31
CA HIS A 21 -2.91 8.94 -2.18
C HIS A 21 -2.10 8.45 -3.39
N ILE A 22 -2.70 7.64 -4.26
CA ILE A 22 -2.08 7.09 -5.47
C ILE A 22 -2.88 7.43 -6.74
N MET A 23 -3.82 8.37 -6.65
CA MET A 23 -4.52 8.90 -7.84
C MET A 23 -3.53 9.75 -8.65
N GLY A 24 -3.26 9.36 -9.90
CA GLY A 24 -2.31 10.01 -10.81
C GLY A 24 -1.70 9.03 -11.81
N GLU A 25 -0.83 9.50 -12.72
CA GLU A 25 -0.15 8.63 -13.68
C GLU A 25 0.82 7.66 -12.96
N ALA A 26 0.60 6.36 -13.15
CA ALA A 26 1.44 5.31 -12.57
C ALA A 26 2.80 5.15 -13.28
N MET A 27 3.29 6.13 -14.04
CA MET A 27 4.57 6.03 -14.75
C MET A 27 5.75 6.22 -13.77
N PRO A 28 6.66 5.23 -13.63
CA PRO A 28 7.89 5.42 -12.86
C PRO A 28 8.78 6.48 -13.53
N GLY A 29 9.29 7.44 -12.75
CA GLY A 29 10.23 8.46 -13.23
C GLY A 29 9.66 9.81 -13.68
N LYS A 30 8.33 9.98 -13.72
CA LYS A 30 7.68 11.26 -14.07
C LYS A 30 7.14 12.07 -12.88
N ASP A 31 7.08 11.47 -11.70
CA ASP A 31 6.49 12.10 -10.53
C ASP A 31 7.34 11.86 -9.27
N GLU A 32 8.06 12.89 -8.82
CA GLU A 32 8.81 12.88 -7.56
C GLU A 32 7.88 12.68 -6.34
N HIS A 33 6.58 12.95 -6.48
CA HIS A 33 5.58 12.75 -5.43
C HIS A 33 5.07 11.31 -5.36
N LYS A 34 5.39 10.45 -6.33
CA LYS A 34 4.92 9.06 -6.39
C LYS A 34 5.26 8.28 -5.13
N CYS A 35 6.48 8.48 -4.61
CA CYS A 35 6.91 7.80 -3.38
C CYS A 35 6.30 8.38 -2.11
N ARG A 36 5.96 9.68 -2.10
CA ARG A 36 5.17 10.27 -1.02
C ARG A 36 3.75 9.71 -1.02
N GLY A 37 3.12 9.62 -2.19
CA GLY A 37 1.80 9.04 -2.38
C GLY A 37 1.73 7.58 -1.96
N VAL A 38 2.68 6.76 -2.41
CA VAL A 38 2.79 5.34 -2.04
C VAL A 38 3.02 5.15 -0.54
N LYS A 39 3.85 5.98 0.12
CA LYS A 39 4.02 5.93 1.58
C LYS A 39 2.72 6.27 2.32
N ALA A 40 2.02 7.34 1.91
CA ALA A 40 0.75 7.74 2.51
C ALA A 40 -0.34 6.68 2.28
N TYR A 41 -0.34 6.06 1.10
CA TYR A 41 -1.23 4.97 0.75
C TYR A 41 -1.01 3.75 1.65
N ARG A 42 0.24 3.33 1.82
CA ARG A 42 0.60 2.23 2.72
C ARG A 42 0.16 2.52 4.14
N ALA A 43 0.46 3.71 4.66
CA ALA A 43 0.10 4.11 6.02
C ALA A 43 -1.41 4.11 6.25
N CYS A 44 -2.19 4.47 5.22
CA CYS A 44 -3.66 4.46 5.27
C CYS A 44 -4.24 3.03 5.28
N LEU A 45 -3.75 2.15 4.41
CA LEU A 45 -4.34 0.81 4.22
C LEU A 45 -3.82 -0.23 5.23
N ALA A 46 -2.56 -0.13 5.67
CA ALA A 46 -1.95 -1.06 6.62
C ALA A 46 -2.78 -1.35 7.89
N PRO A 47 -3.38 -0.37 8.60
CA PRO A 47 -4.22 -0.66 9.76
C PRO A 47 -5.50 -1.43 9.38
N GLN A 48 -6.05 -1.23 8.18
CA GLN A 48 -7.22 -1.98 7.70
C GLN A 48 -6.84 -3.43 7.42
N LEU A 49 -5.69 -3.66 6.77
CA LEU A 49 -5.17 -5.00 6.52
C LEU A 49 -4.85 -5.73 7.82
N LYS A 50 -4.22 -5.06 8.79
CA LYS A 50 -3.94 -5.67 10.12
C LYS A 50 -5.21 -6.07 10.88
N LYS A 51 -6.29 -5.32 10.71
CA LYS A 51 -7.55 -5.53 11.44
C LYS A 51 -8.48 -6.54 10.76
N HIS A 52 -8.45 -6.63 9.44
CA HIS A 52 -9.44 -7.37 8.64
C HIS A 52 -8.87 -8.51 7.81
N CYS A 53 -7.55 -8.53 7.59
CA CYS A 53 -6.90 -9.56 6.79
C CYS A 53 -5.95 -10.42 7.65
N HIS A 54 -5.57 -11.57 7.09
CA HIS A 54 -4.54 -12.42 7.66
C HIS A 54 -3.20 -11.66 7.73
N PRO A 55 -2.34 -11.88 8.75
CA PRO A 55 -1.05 -11.18 8.88
C PRO A 55 -0.16 -11.26 7.63
N GLY A 56 -0.22 -12.37 6.88
CA GLY A 56 0.48 -12.54 5.60
C GLY A 56 0.11 -11.50 4.53
N ALA A 57 -1.10 -10.94 4.58
CA ALA A 57 -1.55 -9.92 3.64
C ALA A 57 -0.78 -8.60 3.78
N LEU A 58 -0.35 -8.23 4.98
CA LEU A 58 0.49 -7.04 5.16
C LEU A 58 1.87 -7.22 4.52
N ASN A 59 2.46 -8.41 4.64
CA ASN A 59 3.76 -8.72 4.05
C ASN A 59 3.71 -8.73 2.51
N GLU A 60 2.63 -9.27 1.95
CA GLU A 60 2.39 -9.29 0.51
C GLU A 60 2.16 -7.88 -0.02
N PHE A 61 1.34 -7.09 0.67
CA PHE A 61 1.13 -5.67 0.37
C PHE A 61 2.44 -4.86 0.42
N ASP A 62 3.25 -5.05 1.47
CA ASP A 62 4.55 -4.39 1.61
C ASP A 62 5.51 -4.78 0.48
N SER A 63 5.46 -6.03 0.03
CA SER A 63 6.25 -6.51 -1.12
C SER A 63 5.81 -5.83 -2.42
N SER A 64 4.51 -5.69 -2.67
CA SER A 64 3.98 -4.94 -3.82
C SER A 64 4.38 -3.46 -3.77
N VAL A 65 4.32 -2.84 -2.59
CA VAL A 65 4.76 -1.44 -2.39
C VAL A 65 6.26 -1.27 -2.69
N ARG A 66 7.11 -2.24 -2.32
CA ARG A 66 8.56 -2.21 -2.62
C ARG A 66 8.85 -2.28 -4.12
N GLN A 67 8.06 -3.00 -4.91
CA GLN A 67 8.23 -3.11 -6.35
C GLN A 67 8.09 -1.75 -7.08
N PHE A 68 7.40 -0.77 -6.47
CA PHE A 68 7.34 0.60 -7.00
C PHE A 68 8.64 1.41 -6.81
N GLY A 69 9.68 0.85 -6.18
CA GLY A 69 11.00 1.49 -6.04
C GLY A 69 11.07 2.62 -5.01
N CYS A 70 9.99 2.83 -4.24
CA CYS A 70 9.83 3.96 -3.32
C CYS A 70 10.35 3.72 -1.90
N LEU A 71 10.89 2.53 -1.65
CA LEU A 71 11.51 2.12 -0.39
C LEU A 71 13.02 1.93 -0.60
N ARG A 72 13.78 3.02 -0.73
CA ARG A 72 15.20 3.01 -0.31
C ARG A 72 15.24 3.38 1.17
N TYR A 73 15.50 2.37 2.02
CA TYR A 73 15.71 2.40 3.47
C TYR A 73 14.52 2.82 4.36
N GLY A 74 14.22 1.99 5.38
CA GLY A 74 13.32 2.34 6.50
C GLY A 74 12.15 1.41 6.82
N LEU A 75 12.26 0.10 6.58
CA LEU A 75 11.37 -0.93 7.20
C LEU A 75 12.14 -1.72 8.27
N SER A 76 12.87 -0.99 9.10
CA SER A 76 13.50 -1.48 10.32
C SER A 76 13.24 -0.40 11.35
N ASP A 77 12.07 -0.44 11.98
CA ASP A 77 11.84 0.05 13.35
C ASP A 77 10.38 -0.23 13.72
N ILE A 78 10.23 -1.14 14.70
CA ILE A 78 9.03 -1.67 15.39
C ILE A 78 8.29 -2.83 14.71
#